data_AF-A0A430URR0-F1
#
_entry.id   AF-A0A430URR0-F1
#
_cell.length_a   1.000
_cell.length_b   1.000
_cell.length_c   1.000
_cell.angle_alpha   90.00
_cell.angle_beta   90.00
_cell.angle_gamma   90.00
#
_symmetry.space_group_name_H-M   'P 1'
#
loop_
_entity.id
_entity.type
_entity.pdbx_description
1 polymer ?
#
loop_
_entity_poly.entity_id
_entity_poly.type
_entity_poly.pdbx_seq_one_letter_code
_entity_poly.pdbx_strand_id
1 'polypeptide(L)'
;MKGVRIFGALALMLTLSACTDVFLQQPYRVLLDPPQLGYEVDDQGKITVVDNNAFVQVAPGAPGGHLERYEYQVIDNSGNEVFAGESRGSGFVAVEIPAGREESGGQVVYVPKQSQPFRFSLDGQVAAEHLQQGAPLNWRYLVTWYVRTSNDQEVRWVQEYQVKYPLK
;
A
#
# COMPACT_ATOMS: atom_id res chain seq x y z
N MET A 1 -25.73 35.01 38.34
CA MET A 1 -24.44 34.27 38.24
C MET A 1 -24.72 32.79 37.96
N LYS A 2 -24.98 32.40 36.71
CA LYS A 2 -25.33 31.02 36.30
C LYS A 2 -24.75 30.64 34.91
N GLY A 3 -23.63 31.25 34.51
CA GLY A 3 -23.08 31.12 33.15
C GLY A 3 -21.77 30.33 33.02
N VAL A 4 -21.09 30.01 34.14
CA VAL A 4 -19.66 29.59 34.08
C VAL A 4 -19.47 28.07 34.14
N ARG A 5 -20.50 27.28 34.50
CA ARG A 5 -20.33 25.83 34.72
C ARG A 5 -20.58 24.95 33.49
N ILE A 6 -21.15 25.48 32.41
CA ILE A 6 -21.50 24.67 31.22
C ILE A 6 -20.35 24.66 30.19
N PHE A 7 -19.56 25.74 30.11
CA PHE A 7 -18.43 25.81 29.17
C PHE A 7 -17.23 24.92 29.56
N GLY A 8 -17.09 24.55 30.84
CA GLY A 8 -16.01 23.65 31.28
C GLY A 8 -16.22 22.18 30.91
N ALA A 9 -17.47 21.73 30.78
CA ALA A 9 -17.78 20.34 30.47
C ALA A 9 -17.65 20.02 28.97
N LEU A 10 -17.87 21.01 28.09
CA LEU A 10 -17.78 20.82 26.64
C LEU A 10 -16.33 20.85 26.13
N ALA A 11 -15.44 21.57 26.80
CA ALA A 11 -14.02 21.66 26.44
C ALA A 11 -13.22 20.39 26.77
N LEU A 12 -13.67 19.58 27.75
CA LEU A 12 -13.00 18.32 28.10
C LEU A 12 -13.33 17.16 27.13
N MET A 13 -14.42 17.23 26.35
CA MET A 13 -14.77 16.18 25.39
C MET A 13 -14.10 16.36 24.01
N LEU A 14 -13.52 17.53 23.72
CA LEU A 14 -12.91 17.83 22.42
C LEU A 14 -11.41 17.50 22.33
N THR A 15 -10.80 16.94 23.38
CA THR A 15 -9.35 16.67 23.43
C THR A 15 -8.96 15.19 23.29
N LEU A 16 -9.93 14.29 23.12
CA LEU A 16 -9.69 12.84 22.97
C LEU A 16 -9.82 12.30 21.53
N SER A 17 -10.17 13.14 20.56
CA SER A 17 -10.48 12.67 19.19
C SER A 17 -9.38 12.96 18.17
N ALA A 18 -8.21 13.45 18.59
CA ALA A 18 -7.21 13.99 17.67
C ALA A 18 -5.82 13.35 17.86
N CYS A 19 -5.69 12.02 17.73
CA CYS A 19 -4.38 11.36 17.58
C CYS A 19 -4.44 9.91 17.03
N THR A 20 -5.52 9.45 16.38
CA THR A 20 -5.61 8.03 15.92
C THR A 20 -6.02 7.83 14.46
N ASP A 21 -6.25 8.88 13.69
CA ASP A 21 -6.94 8.75 12.39
C ASP A 21 -6.10 8.25 11.21
N VAL A 22 -4.78 8.08 11.33
CA VAL A 22 -3.97 7.63 10.18
C VAL A 22 -3.73 6.11 10.16
N PHE A 23 -3.84 5.42 11.31
CA PHE A 23 -3.65 3.96 11.41
C PHE A 23 -4.95 3.16 11.57
N LEU A 24 -6.09 3.83 11.80
CA LEU A 24 -7.38 3.16 12.05
C LEU A 24 -8.10 2.65 10.80
N GLN A 25 -7.63 2.91 9.58
CA GLN A 25 -8.42 2.61 8.37
C GLN A 25 -7.92 1.43 7.52
N GLN A 26 -6.65 1.02 7.60
CA GLN A 26 -6.13 -0.11 6.82
C GLN A 26 -5.22 -1.00 7.68
N PRO A 27 -5.60 -2.27 7.95
CA PRO A 27 -4.83 -3.16 8.82
C PRO A 27 -3.49 -3.60 8.23
N TYR A 28 -3.33 -3.45 6.91
CA TYR A 28 -2.16 -3.84 6.14
C TYR A 28 -1.75 -2.74 5.18
N ARG A 29 -0.44 -2.64 4.92
CA ARG A 29 0.13 -1.77 3.89
C ARG A 29 1.33 -2.45 3.26
N VAL A 30 1.54 -2.29 1.95
CA VAL A 30 2.77 -2.76 1.31
C VAL A 30 3.80 -1.63 1.33
N LEU A 31 4.99 -1.90 1.87
CA LEU A 31 6.15 -1.01 1.80
C LEU A 31 7.08 -1.50 0.71
N LEU A 32 7.65 -0.58 -0.06
CA LEU A 32 8.61 -0.87 -1.12
C LEU A 32 10.00 -0.35 -0.74
N ASP A 33 11.02 -1.07 -1.18
CA ASP A 33 12.42 -0.69 -1.14
C ASP A 33 13.07 -1.00 -2.51
N PRO A 34 13.38 0.02 -3.34
CA PRO A 34 13.17 1.45 -3.12
C PRO A 34 11.68 1.83 -3.01
N PRO A 35 11.31 3.00 -2.46
CA PRO A 35 9.91 3.35 -2.16
C PRO A 35 9.04 3.69 -3.38
N GLN A 36 9.55 3.51 -4.60
CA GLN A 36 8.92 3.94 -5.85
C GLN A 36 8.97 2.80 -6.87
N LEU A 37 7.94 2.71 -7.72
CA LEU A 37 7.95 1.85 -8.89
C LEU A 37 8.46 2.65 -10.08
N GLY A 38 9.31 2.04 -10.90
CA GLY A 38 9.87 2.75 -12.04
C GLY A 38 10.79 1.90 -12.88
N TYR A 39 11.44 2.57 -13.80
CA TYR A 39 12.33 1.95 -14.77
C TYR A 39 13.41 2.93 -15.23
N GLU A 40 14.41 2.37 -15.88
CA GLU A 40 15.49 3.08 -16.55
C GLU A 40 15.48 2.74 -18.04
N VAL A 41 16.11 3.61 -18.82
CA VAL A 41 16.37 3.38 -20.24
C VAL A 41 17.86 3.61 -20.47
N ASP A 42 18.53 2.64 -21.08
CA ASP A 42 19.95 2.77 -21.42
C ASP A 42 20.16 3.60 -22.71
N ASP A 43 21.42 3.86 -23.04
CA ASP A 43 21.81 4.64 -24.24
C ASP A 43 21.38 3.99 -25.56
N GLN A 44 20.95 2.72 -25.54
CA GLN A 44 20.45 1.96 -26.69
C GLN A 44 18.93 1.93 -26.76
N GLY A 45 18.23 2.57 -25.81
CA GLY A 45 16.77 2.60 -25.73
C GLY A 45 16.17 1.37 -25.05
N LYS A 46 16.96 0.51 -24.41
CA LYS A 46 16.45 -0.67 -23.70
C LYS A 46 15.86 -0.26 -22.36
N ILE A 47 14.60 -0.64 -22.13
CA ILE A 47 13.90 -0.45 -20.87
C ILE A 47 14.34 -1.52 -19.86
N THR A 48 14.72 -1.08 -18.66
CA THR A 48 15.00 -1.95 -17.50
C THR A 48 14.09 -1.54 -16.35
N VAL A 49 13.12 -2.39 -16.00
CA VAL A 49 12.28 -2.16 -14.82
C VAL A 49 13.13 -2.32 -13.56
N VAL A 50 12.99 -1.38 -12.63
CA VAL A 50 13.60 -1.48 -11.30
C VAL A 50 12.73 -2.39 -10.45
N ASP A 51 13.30 -3.50 -10.01
CA ASP A 51 12.64 -4.39 -9.07
C ASP A 51 12.71 -3.86 -7.64
N ASN A 52 11.60 -3.97 -6.91
CA ASN A 52 11.54 -3.62 -5.50
C ASN A 52 11.54 -4.88 -4.62
N ASN A 53 12.19 -4.77 -3.46
CA ASN A 53 11.82 -5.57 -2.31
C ASN A 53 10.57 -4.95 -1.69
N ALA A 54 9.58 -5.79 -1.40
CA ALA A 54 8.31 -5.37 -0.84
C ALA A 54 8.01 -6.14 0.43
N PHE A 55 7.28 -5.51 1.36
CA PHE A 55 6.92 -6.11 2.64
C PHE A 55 5.52 -5.68 3.05
N VAL A 56 4.75 -6.57 3.66
CA VAL A 56 3.49 -6.19 4.30
C VAL A 56 3.78 -5.67 5.70
N GLN A 57 3.54 -4.40 5.93
CA GLN A 57 3.44 -3.80 7.26
C GLN A 57 2.06 -4.08 7.84
N VAL A 58 2.04 -4.60 9.06
CA VAL A 58 0.84 -5.03 9.79
C VAL A 58 0.61 -4.09 10.96
N ALA A 59 -0.60 -3.55 11.07
CA ALA A 59 -0.97 -2.70 12.20
C ALA A 59 -1.04 -3.50 13.51
N PRO A 60 -0.80 -2.86 14.68
CA PRO A 60 -1.02 -3.49 15.98
C PRO A 60 -2.42 -4.11 16.09
N GLY A 61 -2.50 -5.37 16.50
CA GLY A 61 -3.76 -6.11 16.66
C GLY A 61 -4.43 -6.60 15.38
N ALA A 62 -3.90 -6.30 14.19
CA ALA A 62 -4.42 -6.88 12.95
C ALA A 62 -4.19 -8.40 12.91
N PRO A 63 -5.12 -9.17 12.33
CA PRO A 63 -4.95 -10.62 12.22
C PRO A 63 -3.76 -10.97 11.31
N GLY A 64 -3.18 -12.15 11.53
CA GLY A 64 -2.22 -12.73 10.59
C GLY A 64 -2.93 -13.34 9.38
N GLY A 65 -2.17 -13.88 8.43
CA GLY A 65 -2.73 -14.50 7.25
C GLY A 65 -1.72 -14.66 6.12
N HIS A 66 -2.21 -14.60 4.88
CA HIS A 66 -1.40 -14.65 3.67
C HIS A 66 -1.79 -13.53 2.70
N LEU A 67 -0.79 -12.83 2.16
CA LEU A 67 -0.97 -12.02 0.96
C LEU A 67 -1.04 -12.96 -0.24
N GLU A 68 -2.24 -13.17 -0.77
CA GLU A 68 -2.46 -14.17 -1.83
C GLU A 68 -2.06 -13.61 -3.20
N ARG A 69 -2.60 -12.43 -3.51
CA ARG A 69 -2.55 -11.87 -4.86
C ARG A 69 -2.68 -10.35 -4.86
N TYR A 70 -2.40 -9.78 -6.02
CA TYR A 70 -2.73 -8.40 -6.34
C TYR A 70 -3.35 -8.28 -7.73
N GLU A 71 -4.03 -7.18 -7.95
CA GLU A 71 -4.47 -6.68 -9.25
C GLU A 71 -4.02 -5.24 -9.37
N TYR A 72 -3.79 -4.72 -10.57
CA TYR A 72 -3.51 -3.31 -10.75
C TYR A 72 -4.19 -2.68 -11.96
N GLN A 73 -4.34 -1.37 -11.90
CA GLN A 73 -4.75 -0.49 -12.98
C GLN A 73 -3.80 0.71 -13.08
N VAL A 74 -3.67 1.28 -14.27
CA VAL A 74 -2.81 2.44 -14.53
C VAL A 74 -3.65 3.63 -14.92
N ILE A 75 -3.49 4.72 -14.19
CA ILE A 75 -4.22 5.97 -14.38
C ILE A 75 -3.28 7.05 -14.89
N ASP A 76 -3.68 7.74 -15.95
CA ASP A 76 -2.95 8.85 -16.56
C ASP A 76 -3.06 10.16 -15.75
N ASN A 77 -2.44 11.22 -16.26
CA ASN A 77 -2.45 12.56 -15.65
C ASN A 77 -3.85 13.18 -15.55
N SER A 78 -4.77 12.75 -16.42
CA SER A 78 -6.14 13.24 -16.53
C SER A 78 -7.10 12.45 -15.64
N GLY A 79 -6.64 11.38 -14.99
CA GLY A 79 -7.48 10.49 -14.19
C GLY A 79 -8.13 9.37 -14.99
N ASN A 80 -7.78 9.21 -16.27
CA ASN A 80 -8.31 8.16 -17.12
C ASN A 80 -7.45 6.89 -17.03
N GLU A 81 -8.08 5.75 -17.21
CA GLU A 81 -7.37 4.50 -17.36
C GLU A 81 -6.57 4.49 -18.67
N VAL A 82 -5.27 4.19 -18.59
CA VAL A 82 -4.39 4.10 -19.77
C VAL A 82 -4.77 2.90 -20.65
N PHE A 83 -5.19 1.81 -20.01
CA PHE A 83 -5.55 0.54 -20.66
C PHE A 83 -7.04 0.23 -20.41
N ALA A 84 -7.94 0.90 -21.14
CA ALA A 84 -9.37 0.83 -20.88
C ALA A 84 -9.97 -0.58 -21.05
N GLY A 85 -10.79 -1.00 -20.08
CA GLY A 85 -11.57 -2.25 -20.14
C GLY A 85 -10.81 -3.49 -19.70
N GLU A 86 -9.65 -3.31 -19.08
CA GLU A 86 -8.65 -4.33 -18.83
C GLU A 86 -8.04 -4.13 -17.44
N SER A 87 -8.71 -4.63 -16.37
CA SER A 87 -7.95 -4.99 -15.17
C SER A 87 -7.03 -6.13 -15.59
N ARG A 88 -5.75 -5.86 -15.87
CA ARG A 88 -4.97 -6.80 -16.69
C ARG A 88 -3.61 -7.23 -16.23
N GLY A 89 -3.11 -6.72 -15.12
CA GLY A 89 -2.07 -7.47 -14.45
C GLY A 89 -2.53 -7.90 -13.07
N SER A 90 -2.36 -9.19 -12.84
CA SER A 90 -2.48 -9.80 -11.53
C SER A 90 -1.25 -10.65 -11.29
N GLY A 91 -0.89 -10.78 -10.03
CA GLY A 91 0.22 -11.64 -9.62
C GLY A 91 -0.13 -12.36 -8.34
N PHE A 92 0.49 -13.51 -8.16
CA PHE A 92 0.45 -14.26 -6.91
C PHE A 92 1.72 -13.94 -6.13
N VAL A 93 1.55 -13.68 -4.83
CA VAL A 93 2.66 -13.31 -3.93
C VAL A 93 2.89 -14.39 -2.88
N ALA A 94 1.80 -15.00 -2.38
CA ALA A 94 1.81 -16.10 -1.41
C ALA A 94 2.75 -15.87 -0.20
N VAL A 95 2.74 -14.67 0.37
CA VAL A 95 3.58 -14.29 1.51
C VAL A 95 2.81 -14.42 2.82
N GLU A 96 3.41 -15.06 3.81
CA GLU A 96 2.87 -15.11 5.17
C GLU A 96 2.93 -13.73 5.85
N ILE A 97 1.82 -13.34 6.46
CA ILE A 97 1.65 -12.11 7.21
C ILE A 97 1.55 -12.48 8.70
N PRO A 98 2.49 -12.02 9.54
CA PRO A 98 2.41 -12.25 10.98
C PRO A 98 1.24 -11.48 11.61
N ALA A 99 0.66 -12.01 12.68
CA ALA A 99 -0.34 -11.26 13.45
C ALA A 99 0.29 -10.09 14.20
N GLY A 100 -0.41 -8.95 14.26
CA GLY A 100 -0.04 -7.79 15.07
C GLY A 100 -0.30 -7.97 16.58
N ARG A 101 -0.59 -9.19 17.02
CA ARG A 101 -0.80 -9.60 18.42
C ARG A 101 0.25 -10.63 18.79
N GLU A 102 0.92 -10.45 19.92
CA GLU A 102 1.82 -11.46 20.49
C GLU A 102 1.61 -11.63 22.00
N GLU A 103 1.99 -12.78 22.52
CA GLU A 103 2.00 -13.04 23.96
C GLU A 103 3.44 -12.96 24.47
N SER A 104 3.69 -12.03 25.39
CA SER A 104 5.01 -11.79 25.97
C SER A 104 4.88 -11.68 27.48
N GLY A 105 5.59 -12.55 28.22
CA GLY A 105 5.55 -12.56 29.68
C GLY A 105 4.16 -12.80 30.29
N GLY A 106 3.29 -13.56 29.60
CA GLY A 106 1.91 -13.83 30.05
C GLY A 106 0.94 -12.65 29.82
N GLN A 107 1.36 -11.61 29.11
CA GLN A 107 0.53 -10.48 28.71
C GLN A 107 0.36 -10.45 27.18
N VAL A 108 -0.82 -10.02 26.73
CA VAL A 108 -1.07 -9.77 25.32
C VAL A 108 -0.56 -8.38 24.97
N VAL A 109 0.32 -8.32 23.97
CA VAL A 109 0.91 -7.08 23.45
C VAL A 109 0.50 -6.92 21.99
N TYR A 110 0.18 -5.68 21.63
CA TYR A 110 -0.17 -5.30 20.26
C TYR A 110 0.95 -4.42 19.69
N VAL A 111 1.62 -4.93 18.68
CA VAL A 111 2.79 -4.27 18.07
C VAL A 111 2.70 -4.35 16.55
N PRO A 112 3.26 -3.36 15.83
CA PRO A 112 3.38 -3.47 14.40
C PRO A 112 4.34 -4.61 14.04
N LYS A 113 4.02 -5.34 12.97
CA LYS A 113 4.85 -6.43 12.44
C LYS A 113 5.09 -6.26 10.95
N GLN A 114 6.00 -7.06 10.41
CA GLN A 114 6.36 -7.04 8.99
C GLN A 114 6.50 -8.46 8.47
N SER A 115 6.02 -8.71 7.25
CA SER A 115 6.22 -9.99 6.56
C SER A 115 7.67 -10.20 6.14
N GLN A 116 7.97 -11.42 5.65
CA GLN A 116 9.17 -11.64 4.85
C GLN A 116 9.13 -10.78 3.56
N PRO A 117 10.29 -10.40 3.00
CA PRO A 117 10.35 -9.70 1.72
C PRO A 117 9.79 -10.54 0.58
N PHE A 118 9.18 -9.87 -0.38
CA PHE A 118 8.84 -10.42 -1.70
C PHE A 118 9.25 -9.46 -2.80
N ARG A 119 9.29 -9.97 -4.05
CA ARG A 119 9.60 -9.14 -5.21
C ARG A 119 8.32 -8.55 -5.79
N PHE A 120 8.38 -7.27 -6.09
CA PHE A 120 7.31 -6.55 -6.76
C PHE A 120 7.92 -5.47 -7.63
N SER A 121 7.39 -5.26 -8.81
CA SER A 121 7.96 -4.32 -9.78
C SER A 121 6.86 -3.74 -10.65
N LEU A 122 7.18 -2.67 -11.38
CA LEU A 122 6.31 -2.18 -12.44
C LEU A 122 6.17 -3.24 -13.54
N ASP A 123 5.01 -3.35 -14.17
CA ASP A 123 4.88 -4.17 -15.37
C ASP A 123 5.67 -3.53 -16.54
N GLY A 124 6.46 -4.33 -17.25
CA GLY A 124 7.27 -3.88 -18.38
C GLY A 124 6.46 -3.28 -19.54
N GLN A 125 5.23 -3.74 -19.77
CA GLN A 125 4.33 -3.14 -20.76
C GLN A 125 3.91 -1.73 -20.35
N VAL A 126 3.70 -1.50 -19.05
CA VAL A 126 3.38 -0.17 -18.52
C VAL A 126 4.58 0.77 -18.66
N ALA A 127 5.79 0.27 -18.41
CA ALA A 127 7.02 1.03 -18.65
C ALA A 127 7.19 1.43 -20.13
N ALA A 128 6.92 0.49 -21.05
CA ALA A 128 7.00 0.73 -22.49
C ALA A 128 5.99 1.79 -22.96
N GLU A 129 4.72 1.66 -22.55
CA GLU A 129 3.67 2.61 -22.91
C GLU A 129 3.91 4.00 -22.30
N HIS A 130 4.36 4.05 -21.05
CA HIS A 130 4.73 5.31 -20.39
C HIS A 130 5.85 6.04 -21.15
N LEU A 131 6.87 5.31 -21.61
CA LEU A 131 7.95 5.88 -22.44
C LEU A 131 7.42 6.32 -23.81
N GLN A 132 6.60 5.50 -24.47
CA GLN A 132 6.04 5.78 -25.79
C GLN A 132 5.16 7.05 -25.80
N GLN A 133 4.44 7.32 -24.70
CA GLN A 133 3.63 8.54 -24.55
C GLN A 133 4.45 9.78 -24.13
N GLY A 134 5.78 9.68 -24.07
CA GLY A 134 6.66 10.81 -23.80
C GLY A 134 6.92 11.06 -22.32
N ALA A 135 7.22 10.00 -21.55
CA ALA A 135 7.70 10.09 -20.17
C ALA A 135 8.76 11.20 -19.99
N PRO A 136 8.78 11.90 -18.83
CA PRO A 136 8.04 11.61 -17.60
C PRO A 136 6.58 12.09 -17.61
N LEU A 137 5.66 11.23 -17.18
CA LEU A 137 4.26 11.56 -16.94
C LEU A 137 3.92 11.29 -15.47
N ASN A 138 2.87 11.93 -14.95
CA ASN A 138 2.37 11.70 -13.59
C ASN A 138 1.39 10.52 -13.55
N TRP A 139 1.81 9.37 -14.10
CA TRP A 139 1.00 8.17 -14.09
C TRP A 139 0.99 7.52 -12.71
N ARG A 140 -0.15 6.93 -12.36
CA ARG A 140 -0.41 6.29 -11.08
C ARG A 140 -0.74 4.83 -11.30
N TYR A 141 -0.05 3.97 -10.57
CA TYR A 141 -0.21 2.54 -10.56
C TYR A 141 -1.00 2.16 -9.31
N LEU A 142 -2.30 1.89 -9.48
CA LEU A 142 -3.20 1.57 -8.37
C LEU A 142 -3.27 0.06 -8.21
N VAL A 143 -2.78 -0.44 -7.09
CA VAL A 143 -2.69 -1.87 -6.80
C VAL A 143 -3.71 -2.24 -5.75
N THR A 144 -4.61 -3.16 -6.09
CA THR A 144 -5.50 -3.81 -5.14
C THR A 144 -4.83 -5.05 -4.60
N TRP A 145 -4.54 -5.07 -3.30
CA TRP A 145 -3.95 -6.20 -2.60
C TRP A 145 -5.04 -7.06 -1.97
N TYR A 146 -4.82 -8.37 -1.92
CA TYR A 146 -5.77 -9.33 -1.37
C TYR A 146 -5.10 -10.23 -0.33
N VAL A 147 -5.58 -10.13 0.90
CA VAL A 147 -5.12 -10.92 2.04
C VAL A 147 -6.21 -11.89 2.47
N ARG A 148 -5.83 -13.14 2.68
CA ARG A 148 -6.63 -14.12 3.39
C ARG A 148 -6.14 -14.22 4.82
N THR A 149 -6.96 -13.84 5.77
CA THR A 149 -6.59 -13.85 7.19
C THR A 149 -6.66 -15.26 7.77
N SER A 150 -6.05 -15.47 8.94
CA SER A 150 -6.05 -16.76 9.64
C SER A 150 -7.45 -17.23 10.09
N ASN A 151 -8.44 -16.33 10.13
CA ASN A 151 -9.85 -16.64 10.35
C ASN A 151 -10.67 -16.74 9.03
N ASP A 152 -9.99 -16.97 7.91
CA ASP A 152 -10.56 -17.18 6.57
C ASP A 152 -11.31 -15.99 5.97
N GLN A 153 -11.09 -14.78 6.50
CA GLN A 153 -11.67 -13.56 5.96
C GLN A 153 -10.79 -12.99 4.85
N GLU A 154 -11.41 -12.51 3.77
CA GLU A 154 -10.71 -11.74 2.76
C GLU A 154 -10.68 -10.26 3.18
N VAL A 155 -9.48 -9.69 3.19
CA VAL A 155 -9.25 -8.25 3.34
C VAL A 155 -8.58 -7.76 2.07
N ARG A 156 -9.14 -6.73 1.45
CA ARG A 156 -8.55 -6.09 0.27
C ARG A 156 -8.46 -4.58 0.43
N TRP A 157 -7.42 -3.99 -0.13
CA TRP A 157 -7.22 -2.54 -0.11
C TRP A 157 -6.49 -2.08 -1.37
N VAL A 158 -6.73 -0.82 -1.75
CA VAL A 158 -6.05 -0.18 -2.86
C VAL A 158 -4.88 0.64 -2.32
N GLN A 159 -3.71 0.50 -2.95
CA GLN A 159 -2.53 1.31 -2.70
C GLN A 159 -2.04 1.92 -4.01
N GLU A 160 -1.82 3.23 -3.98
CA GLU A 160 -1.32 3.99 -5.11
C GLU A 160 0.21 4.10 -5.08
N TYR A 161 0.83 3.89 -6.24
CA TYR A 161 2.25 4.15 -6.48
C TYR A 161 2.41 5.06 -7.69
N GLN A 162 3.31 6.03 -7.61
CA GLN A 162 3.65 6.83 -8.77
C GLN A 162 4.61 6.04 -9.68
N VAL A 163 4.35 6.07 -10.98
CA VAL A 163 5.28 5.53 -11.99
C VAL A 163 6.42 6.53 -12.20
N LYS A 164 7.66 6.10 -12.01
CA LYS A 164 8.84 6.96 -12.10
C LYS A 164 9.74 6.59 -13.25
N TYR A 165 10.15 7.61 -14.00
CA TYR A 165 11.19 7.53 -15.02
C TYR A 165 11.94 8.87 -15.12
N PRO A 166 13.29 8.85 -15.17
CA PRO A 166 14.12 7.72 -14.78
C PRO A 166 14.01 7.45 -13.27
N LEU A 167 14.05 6.17 -12.88
CA LEU A 167 14.21 5.77 -11.48
C LEU A 167 15.63 5.20 -11.30
N LYS A 168 16.51 5.99 -10.69
CA LYS A 168 17.92 5.65 -10.41
C LYS A 168 18.11 5.11 -9.01
#